data_AF-A0AAV3TCS0-F1
#
_entry.id   AF-A0AAV3TCS0-F1
#
_cell.length_a   1.000
_cell.length_b   1.000
_cell.length_c   1.000
_cell.angle_alpha   90.00
_cell.angle_beta   90.00
_cell.angle_gamma   90.00
#
_symmetry.space_group_name_H-M   'P 1'
#
loop_
_entity.id
_entity.type
_entity.pdbx_description
1 polymer ?
#
loop_
_entity_poly.entity_id
_entity_poly.type
_entity_poly.pdbx_seq_one_letter_code
_entity_poly.pdbx_strand_id
1 'polypeptide(L)'
;MEPGVADGGWDVAEKSGAITIGGLGLVLGAVGIEFVLSDPEPLAWWSFEFGVAAALPAVLMYAGYWLARTDFDADELWSVTAWSFAGVVALTTVGGWLFVHQTAEGTHVTDPGYLLVTLATVGALGGLTAGVARAGSIGGGVTRISADSVRTPSTDEDSAASRAEDDNPPRDDDAGSDEVAAGDDDAARDDDAASDAWVGLPSMPVEERAAEDVDLEDVVAGEQRRIAVEYLTSTPGRTLTVHQLVDLIVERRGAKTGDRPDREPIVRRLHCIDLPKLAAAGLIERDEHGRIRYVGGQEETARLASLVEAIDAVDGGGDDDTPVDF
;
A
#
# COMPACT_ATOMS: atom_id res chain seq x y z
N MET A 1 25.91 59.31 -22.87
CA MET A 1 24.72 58.42 -22.80
C MET A 1 25.21 57.04 -23.17
N GLU A 2 25.68 56.30 -22.17
CA GLU A 2 26.06 54.91 -22.34
C GLU A 2 24.79 54.06 -22.23
N PRO A 3 24.54 53.13 -23.16
CA PRO A 3 23.43 52.20 -23.04
C PRO A 3 23.72 51.28 -21.84
N GLY A 4 22.92 51.43 -20.78
CA GLY A 4 22.95 50.52 -19.63
C GLY A 4 22.68 49.10 -20.10
N VAL A 5 23.69 48.25 -20.00
CA VAL A 5 23.57 46.81 -20.20
C VAL A 5 22.65 46.30 -19.09
N ALA A 6 21.47 45.84 -19.46
CA ALA A 6 20.56 45.22 -18.52
C ALA A 6 21.18 43.91 -18.05
N ASP A 7 21.64 43.88 -16.79
CA ASP A 7 22.12 42.70 -16.07
C ASP A 7 20.98 41.69 -15.83
N GLY A 8 20.42 41.12 -16.90
CA GLY A 8 19.37 40.10 -16.85
C GLY A 8 19.88 38.67 -16.62
N GLY A 9 21.17 38.50 -16.32
CA GLY A 9 21.81 37.18 -16.20
C GLY A 9 21.59 36.47 -14.86
N TRP A 10 21.26 37.19 -13.80
CA TRP A 10 21.18 36.64 -12.44
C TRP A 10 19.81 36.02 -12.10
N ASP A 11 18.76 36.41 -12.82
CA ASP A 11 17.37 35.96 -12.62
C ASP A 11 17.17 34.45 -12.87
N VAL A 12 18.05 33.83 -13.67
CA VAL A 12 17.90 32.42 -14.08
C VAL A 12 18.34 31.47 -12.97
N ALA A 13 19.40 31.83 -12.23
CA ALA A 13 19.90 31.02 -11.12
C ALA A 13 18.90 31.03 -9.95
N GLU A 14 18.33 32.21 -9.67
CA GLU A 14 17.36 32.41 -8.58
C GLU A 14 16.08 31.59 -8.79
N LYS A 15 15.60 31.47 -10.04
CA LYS A 15 14.35 30.73 -10.34
C LYS A 15 14.55 29.24 -10.61
N SER A 16 15.78 28.75 -10.61
CA SER A 16 16.11 27.38 -11.04
C SER A 16 15.50 26.29 -10.13
N GLY A 17 15.46 26.50 -8.81
CA GLY A 17 14.90 25.53 -7.86
C GLY A 17 13.40 25.32 -8.05
N ALA A 18 12.65 26.41 -8.18
CA ALA A 18 11.21 26.36 -8.39
C ALA A 18 10.82 25.66 -9.71
N ILE A 19 11.55 25.95 -10.79
CA ILE A 19 11.39 25.28 -12.09
C ILE A 19 11.71 23.78 -11.96
N THR A 20 12.73 23.42 -11.20
CA THR A 20 13.13 22.02 -10.99
C THR A 20 12.04 21.22 -10.28
N ILE A 21 11.46 21.76 -9.20
CA ILE A 21 10.35 21.12 -8.48
C ILE A 21 9.12 20.98 -9.38
N GLY A 22 8.76 22.04 -10.11
CA GLY A 22 7.64 21.98 -11.04
C GLY A 22 7.84 20.95 -12.16
N GLY A 23 9.06 20.90 -12.72
CA GLY A 23 9.46 19.93 -13.73
C GLY A 23 9.46 18.49 -13.21
N LEU A 24 9.92 18.27 -11.98
CA LEU A 24 9.87 16.96 -11.33
C LEU A 24 8.42 16.47 -11.20
N GLY A 25 7.49 17.33 -10.81
CA GLY A 25 6.07 17.02 -10.74
C GLY A 25 5.50 16.65 -12.11
N LEU A 26 5.85 17.41 -13.14
CA LEU A 26 5.41 17.12 -14.51
C LEU A 26 5.94 15.77 -15.02
N VAL A 27 7.21 15.44 -14.78
CA VAL A 27 7.80 14.17 -15.19
C VAL A 27 7.15 12.99 -14.45
N LEU A 28 7.02 13.08 -13.12
CA LEU A 28 6.40 12.02 -12.32
C LEU A 28 4.93 11.80 -12.70
N GLY A 29 4.19 12.88 -12.99
CA GLY A 29 2.81 12.80 -13.46
C GLY A 29 2.69 12.15 -14.82
N ALA A 30 3.55 12.51 -15.78
CA ALA A 30 3.55 11.89 -17.11
C ALA A 30 3.82 10.37 -17.02
N VAL A 31 4.84 9.97 -16.26
CA VAL A 31 5.17 8.55 -16.05
C VAL A 31 4.04 7.82 -15.32
N GLY A 32 3.47 8.40 -14.26
CA GLY A 32 2.36 7.80 -13.53
C GLY A 32 1.11 7.59 -14.39
N ILE A 33 0.79 8.56 -15.26
CA ILE A 33 -0.33 8.43 -16.22
C ILE A 33 -0.03 7.35 -17.27
N GLU A 34 1.20 7.25 -17.78
CA GLU A 34 1.60 6.21 -18.73
C GLU A 34 1.40 4.79 -18.16
N PHE A 35 1.76 4.57 -16.88
CA PHE A 35 1.48 3.30 -16.19
C PHE A 35 -0.01 2.99 -16.13
N VAL A 36 -0.84 3.93 -15.67
CA VAL A 36 -2.31 3.75 -15.58
C VAL A 36 -2.96 3.53 -16.95
N LEU A 37 -2.35 4.01 -18.04
CA LEU A 37 -2.84 3.79 -19.40
C LEU A 37 -2.38 2.47 -20.02
N SER A 38 -1.28 1.88 -19.53
CA SER A 38 -0.72 0.64 -20.06
C SER A 38 -1.47 -0.60 -19.57
N ASP A 39 -2.03 -0.54 -18.36
CA ASP A 39 -2.78 -1.63 -17.74
C ASP A 39 -4.20 -1.17 -17.32
N PRO A 40 -5.15 -1.11 -18.27
CA PRO A 40 -6.49 -0.61 -17.98
C PRO A 40 -7.29 -1.56 -17.08
N GLU A 41 -7.38 -1.21 -15.80
CA GLU A 41 -8.24 -1.85 -14.80
C GLU A 41 -9.74 -1.53 -14.99
N PRO A 42 -10.65 -2.25 -14.30
CA PRO A 42 -12.08 -1.94 -14.30
C PRO A 42 -12.37 -0.47 -14.02
N LEU A 43 -13.32 0.13 -14.74
CA LEU A 43 -13.54 1.57 -14.83
C LEU A 43 -13.65 2.30 -13.46
N ALA A 44 -14.21 1.63 -12.46
CA ALA A 44 -14.32 2.16 -11.10
C ALA A 44 -12.95 2.37 -10.45
N TRP A 45 -12.05 1.40 -10.58
CA TRP A 45 -10.71 1.44 -10.01
C TRP A 45 -9.79 2.39 -10.80
N TRP A 46 -9.92 2.38 -12.12
CA TRP A 46 -9.17 3.26 -13.01
C TRP A 46 -9.31 4.74 -12.63
N SER A 47 -10.52 5.20 -12.27
CA SER A 47 -10.75 6.59 -11.86
C SER A 47 -10.03 6.98 -10.56
N PHE A 48 -9.89 6.03 -9.64
CA PHE A 48 -9.17 6.23 -8.38
C PHE A 48 -7.67 6.28 -8.62
N GLU A 49 -7.11 5.33 -9.36
CA GLU A 49 -5.68 5.28 -9.69
C GLU A 49 -5.25 6.49 -10.49
N PHE A 50 -6.00 6.86 -11.53
CA PHE A 50 -5.76 8.08 -12.29
C PHE A 50 -5.82 9.32 -11.39
N GLY A 51 -6.79 9.35 -10.45
CA GLY A 51 -6.90 10.41 -9.46
C GLY A 51 -5.65 10.56 -8.61
N VAL A 52 -5.12 9.46 -8.06
CA VAL A 52 -3.89 9.46 -7.25
C VAL A 52 -2.67 9.83 -8.10
N ALA A 53 -2.52 9.20 -9.27
CA ALA A 53 -1.42 9.41 -10.21
C ALA A 53 -1.33 10.85 -10.72
N ALA A 54 -2.47 11.53 -10.90
CA ALA A 54 -2.52 12.91 -11.36
C ALA A 54 -2.47 13.93 -10.20
N ALA A 55 -3.15 13.65 -9.08
CA ALA A 55 -3.30 14.63 -8.01
C ALA A 55 -1.98 14.93 -7.28
N LEU A 56 -1.21 13.90 -6.91
CA LEU A 56 0.03 14.12 -6.16
C LEU A 56 1.08 14.91 -6.98
N PRO A 57 1.32 14.59 -8.26
CA PRO A 57 2.25 15.38 -9.07
C PRO A 57 1.71 16.79 -9.38
N ALA A 58 0.40 16.96 -9.52
CA ALA A 58 -0.21 18.30 -9.65
C ALA A 58 0.04 19.17 -8.40
N VAL A 59 0.03 18.59 -7.20
CA VAL A 59 0.43 19.30 -5.97
C VAL A 59 1.90 19.72 -6.04
N LEU A 60 2.79 18.86 -6.54
CA LEU A 60 4.21 19.19 -6.69
C LEU A 60 4.43 20.31 -7.73
N MET A 61 3.71 20.26 -8.85
CA MET A 61 3.71 21.32 -9.87
C MET A 61 3.23 22.65 -9.30
N TYR A 62 2.14 22.62 -8.53
CA TYR A 62 1.62 23.81 -7.85
C TYR A 62 2.61 24.34 -6.82
N ALA A 63 3.30 23.47 -6.08
CA ALA A 63 4.34 23.87 -5.14
C ALA A 63 5.53 24.54 -5.84
N GLY A 64 5.97 24.03 -7.00
CA GLY A 64 6.98 24.68 -7.84
C GLY A 64 6.54 26.07 -8.32
N TYR A 65 5.28 26.20 -8.77
CA TYR A 65 4.70 27.49 -9.14
C TYR A 65 4.61 28.47 -7.96
N TRP A 66 4.23 27.98 -6.77
CA TRP A 66 4.16 28.77 -5.55
C TRP A 66 5.56 29.27 -5.14
N LEU A 67 6.56 28.38 -5.13
CA LEU A 67 7.96 28.73 -4.85
C LEU A 67 8.50 29.80 -5.80
N ALA A 68 8.10 29.77 -7.08
CA ALA A 68 8.51 30.77 -8.07
C ALA A 68 7.91 32.16 -7.83
N ARG A 69 6.87 32.29 -6.99
CA ARG A 69 6.21 33.57 -6.67
C ARG A 69 6.54 34.11 -5.29
N THR A 70 7.12 33.30 -4.43
CA THR A 70 7.58 33.68 -3.10
C THR A 70 9.02 34.17 -3.15
N ASP A 71 9.34 35.16 -2.32
CA ASP A 71 10.68 35.76 -2.20
C ASP A 71 11.63 34.86 -1.38
N PHE A 72 11.87 33.62 -1.83
CA PHE A 72 12.90 32.76 -1.24
C PHE A 72 14.26 33.09 -1.85
N ASP A 73 15.30 33.13 -1.00
CA ASP A 73 16.67 33.25 -1.48
C ASP A 73 17.08 32.00 -2.27
N ALA A 74 18.03 32.14 -3.20
CA ALA A 74 18.50 31.04 -4.04
C ALA A 74 19.02 29.84 -3.21
N ASP A 75 19.66 30.11 -2.06
CA ASP A 75 20.15 29.08 -1.14
C ASP A 75 19.01 28.30 -0.47
N GLU A 76 17.90 28.98 -0.17
CA GLU A 76 16.70 28.35 0.40
C GLU A 76 16.00 27.47 -0.63
N LEU A 77 15.86 27.97 -1.87
CA LEU A 77 15.31 27.19 -2.99
C LEU A 77 16.16 25.95 -3.30
N TRP A 78 17.49 26.08 -3.25
CA TRP A 78 18.39 24.94 -3.41
C TRP A 78 18.21 23.91 -2.27
N SER A 79 18.11 24.37 -1.03
CA SER A 79 17.84 23.52 0.12
C SER A 79 16.51 22.76 -0.03
N VAL A 80 15.42 23.45 -0.38
CA VAL A 80 14.11 22.82 -0.61
C VAL A 80 14.21 21.76 -1.70
N THR A 81 14.86 22.08 -2.82
CA THR A 81 15.06 21.16 -3.95
C THR A 81 15.84 19.93 -3.52
N ALA A 82 16.96 20.10 -2.81
CA ALA A 82 17.78 19.01 -2.30
C ALA A 82 17.01 18.08 -1.36
N TRP A 83 16.19 18.65 -0.45
CA TRP A 83 15.34 17.87 0.44
C TRP A 83 14.26 17.08 -0.30
N SER A 84 13.64 17.64 -1.34
CA SER A 84 12.72 16.90 -2.21
C SER A 84 13.40 15.70 -2.88
N PHE A 85 14.58 15.87 -3.48
CA PHE A 85 15.33 14.76 -4.08
C PHE A 85 15.74 13.70 -3.04
N ALA A 86 16.18 14.13 -1.86
CA ALA A 86 16.49 13.21 -0.78
C ALA A 86 15.28 12.36 -0.37
N GLY A 87 14.09 12.96 -0.32
CA GLY A 87 12.85 12.24 -0.07
C GLY A 87 12.48 11.23 -1.15
N VAL A 88 12.64 11.58 -2.43
CA VAL A 88 12.47 10.66 -3.58
C VAL A 88 13.39 9.44 -3.41
N VAL A 89 14.69 9.68 -3.22
CA VAL A 89 15.69 8.61 -3.08
C VAL A 89 15.38 7.72 -1.87
N ALA A 90 15.03 8.32 -0.72
CA ALA A 90 14.71 7.58 0.49
C ALA A 90 13.52 6.63 0.29
N LEU A 91 12.38 7.12 -0.20
CA LEU A 91 11.18 6.29 -0.34
C LEU A 91 11.29 5.28 -1.48
N THR A 92 11.92 5.63 -2.60
CA THR A 92 12.16 4.66 -3.70
C THR A 92 13.12 3.55 -3.28
N THR A 93 14.13 3.85 -2.46
CA THR A 93 15.03 2.83 -1.90
C THR A 93 14.26 1.86 -1.01
N VAL A 94 13.38 2.36 -0.14
CA VAL A 94 12.51 1.52 0.71
C VAL A 94 11.58 0.66 -0.15
N GLY A 95 10.94 1.24 -1.17
CA GLY A 95 10.08 0.52 -2.10
C GLY A 95 10.82 -0.58 -2.87
N GLY A 96 12.01 -0.28 -3.39
CA GLY A 96 12.86 -1.24 -4.08
C GLY A 96 13.31 -2.38 -3.16
N TRP A 97 13.65 -2.09 -1.91
CA TRP A 97 13.95 -3.12 -0.92
C TRP A 97 12.77 -4.05 -0.66
N LEU A 98 11.57 -3.48 -0.44
CA LEU A 98 10.35 -4.27 -0.24
C LEU A 98 10.03 -5.16 -1.45
N PHE A 99 10.20 -4.63 -2.65
CA PHE A 99 10.01 -5.38 -3.88
C PHE A 99 10.98 -6.56 -3.98
N VAL A 100 12.27 -6.35 -3.69
CA VAL A 100 13.28 -7.43 -3.68
C VAL A 100 12.92 -8.50 -2.65
N HIS A 101 12.47 -8.10 -1.46
CA HIS A 101 12.07 -9.03 -0.40
C HIS A 101 10.84 -9.86 -0.82
N GLN A 102 9.81 -9.23 -1.35
CA GLN A 102 8.60 -9.90 -1.83
C GLN A 102 8.87 -10.86 -2.99
N THR A 103 9.77 -10.47 -3.90
CA THR A 103 10.22 -11.35 -4.99
C THR A 103 10.97 -12.57 -4.46
N ALA A 104 11.81 -12.40 -3.43
CA ALA A 104 12.52 -13.50 -2.79
C ALA A 104 11.58 -14.48 -2.07
N GLU A 105 10.42 -14.00 -1.61
CA GLU A 105 9.36 -14.82 -0.98
C GLU A 105 8.40 -15.46 -2.00
N GLY A 106 8.61 -15.24 -3.31
CA GLY A 106 7.74 -15.76 -4.37
C GLY A 106 6.38 -15.05 -4.48
N THR A 107 6.23 -13.89 -3.82
CA THR A 107 5.04 -13.07 -3.97
C THR A 107 5.18 -12.16 -5.19
N HIS A 108 4.20 -12.23 -6.09
CA HIS A 108 4.16 -11.37 -7.27
C HIS A 108 3.54 -10.02 -6.91
N VAL A 109 4.31 -8.95 -7.10
CA VAL A 109 3.80 -7.57 -7.12
C VAL A 109 3.31 -7.28 -8.52
N THR A 110 2.01 -7.02 -8.68
CA THR A 110 1.37 -6.85 -9.99
C THR A 110 1.97 -5.69 -10.78
N ASP A 111 2.28 -4.58 -10.11
CA ASP A 111 2.91 -3.42 -10.75
C ASP A 111 3.94 -2.73 -9.83
N PRO A 112 5.22 -3.14 -9.88
CA PRO A 112 6.26 -2.49 -9.11
C PRO A 112 6.61 -1.09 -9.62
N GLY A 113 6.33 -0.79 -10.91
CA GLY A 113 6.65 0.49 -11.53
C GLY A 113 5.78 1.61 -10.96
N TYR A 114 4.47 1.41 -10.98
CA TYR A 114 3.50 2.36 -10.43
C TYR A 114 3.74 2.62 -8.93
N LEU A 115 4.06 1.58 -8.17
CA LEU A 115 4.40 1.70 -6.74
C LEU A 115 5.63 2.59 -6.53
N LEU A 116 6.70 2.40 -7.32
CA LEU A 116 7.92 3.20 -7.21
C LEU A 116 7.70 4.67 -7.59
N VAL A 117 6.91 4.95 -8.62
CA VAL A 117 6.56 6.33 -9.02
C VAL A 117 5.70 7.02 -7.95
N THR A 118 4.76 6.29 -7.36
CA THR A 118 3.94 6.81 -6.26
C THR A 118 4.81 7.13 -5.04
N LEU A 119 5.71 6.22 -4.65
CA LEU A 119 6.66 6.44 -3.56
C LEU A 119 7.62 7.60 -3.84
N ALA A 120 8.10 7.73 -5.09
CA ALA A 120 8.91 8.87 -5.50
C ALA A 120 8.14 10.18 -5.30
N THR A 121 6.88 10.24 -5.70
CA THR A 121 6.05 11.46 -5.59
C THR A 121 5.77 11.81 -4.13
N VAL A 122 5.40 10.83 -3.30
CA VAL A 122 5.21 11.01 -1.85
C VAL A 122 6.51 11.47 -1.19
N GLY A 123 7.65 10.90 -1.62
CA GLY A 123 8.98 11.25 -1.14
C GLY A 123 9.34 12.69 -1.48
N ALA A 124 9.09 13.11 -2.72
CA ALA A 124 9.30 14.48 -3.18
C ALA A 124 8.49 15.49 -2.34
N LEU A 125 7.22 15.19 -2.06
CA LEU A 125 6.33 16.03 -1.23
C LEU A 125 6.78 16.11 0.23
N GLY A 126 7.15 14.96 0.83
CA GLY A 126 7.68 14.91 2.18
C GLY A 126 8.99 15.70 2.31
N GLY A 127 9.89 15.52 1.34
CA GLY A 127 11.13 16.26 1.24
C GLY A 127 10.90 17.77 1.05
N LEU A 128 9.96 18.16 0.19
CA LEU A 128 9.60 19.57 -0.03
C LEU A 128 9.15 20.22 1.29
N THR A 129 8.27 19.53 2.02
CA THR A 129 7.74 20.01 3.31
C THR A 129 8.85 20.18 4.34
N ALA A 130 9.75 19.19 4.45
CA ALA A 130 10.92 19.26 5.34
C ALA A 130 11.88 20.40 4.95
N GLY A 131 12.11 20.59 3.64
CA GLY A 131 12.95 21.65 3.11
C GLY A 131 12.42 23.04 3.43
N VAL A 132 11.12 23.26 3.24
CA VAL A 132 10.46 24.55 3.54
C VAL A 132 10.50 24.84 5.04
N ALA A 133 10.18 23.85 5.88
CA ALA A 133 10.27 24.00 7.33
C ALA A 133 11.68 24.35 7.80
N ARG A 134 12.71 23.77 7.16
CA ARG A 134 14.11 24.06 7.48
C ARG A 134 14.51 25.46 7.03
N ALA A 135 14.16 25.88 5.82
CA ALA A 135 14.46 27.23 5.32
C ALA A 135 13.92 28.32 6.28
N GLY A 136 12.67 28.19 6.70
CA GLY A 136 12.04 29.15 7.62
C GLY A 136 12.70 29.24 9.00
N SER A 137 13.38 28.20 9.48
CA SER A 137 14.07 28.23 10.78
C SER A 137 15.41 28.97 10.75
N ILE A 138 16.06 29.08 9.57
CA ILE A 138 17.36 29.76 9.42
C ILE A 138 17.16 31.28 9.37
N GLY A 139 16.13 31.78 8.68
CA GLY A 139 15.85 33.21 8.58
C GLY A 139 15.38 33.88 9.88
N GLY A 140 14.71 33.14 10.77
CA GLY A 140 14.16 33.69 12.02
C GLY A 140 15.17 33.86 13.17
N GLY A 141 16.32 33.20 13.12
CA GLY A 141 17.28 33.15 14.23
C GLY A 141 18.26 34.34 14.28
N VAL A 142 18.65 34.89 13.12
CA VAL A 142 19.75 35.86 13.03
C VAL A 142 19.33 37.27 13.44
N THR A 143 18.06 37.65 13.27
CA THR A 143 17.57 39.00 13.58
C THR A 143 17.30 39.25 15.07
N ARG A 144 17.29 38.24 15.94
CA ARG A 144 17.08 38.44 17.38
C ARG A 144 18.34 38.65 18.21
N ILE A 145 19.53 38.33 17.69
CA ILE A 145 20.78 38.40 18.49
C ILE A 145 21.39 39.83 18.48
N SER A 146 20.99 40.71 17.56
CA SER A 146 21.58 42.06 17.45
C SER A 146 20.87 43.19 18.19
N ALA A 147 19.68 42.98 18.78
CA ALA A 147 18.96 44.08 19.46
C ALA A 147 19.19 44.15 20.98
N ASP A 148 19.65 43.07 21.63
CA ASP A 148 19.73 43.00 23.10
C ASP A 148 21.16 42.92 23.66
N SER A 149 22.19 42.98 22.81
CA SER A 149 23.60 42.93 23.23
C SER A 149 24.28 44.31 23.38
N VAL A 150 23.55 45.41 23.21
CA VAL A 150 24.00 46.76 23.65
C VAL A 150 23.38 47.11 25.00
N ARG A 151 23.52 46.20 25.97
CA ARG A 151 23.49 46.57 27.37
C ARG A 151 24.93 46.70 27.81
N THR A 152 25.40 47.94 27.83
CA THR A 152 26.69 48.33 28.40
C THR A 152 26.86 47.69 29.78
N PRO A 153 27.94 46.95 30.04
CA PRO A 153 28.25 46.50 31.39
C PRO A 153 28.54 47.75 32.23
N SER A 154 27.60 48.12 33.10
CA SER A 154 27.92 48.99 34.23
C SER A 154 28.82 48.19 35.15
N THR A 155 30.08 48.58 35.16
CA THR A 155 31.05 48.35 36.23
C THR A 155 30.38 48.66 37.56
N ASP A 156 30.02 47.64 38.32
CA ASP A 156 29.91 47.73 39.77
C ASP A 156 30.63 46.52 40.36
N GLU A 157 31.73 46.84 41.01
CA GLU A 157 32.50 46.00 41.91
C GLU A 157 31.65 45.57 43.12
N ASP A 158 32.21 44.64 43.90
CA ASP A 158 31.73 44.15 45.19
C ASP A 158 30.56 43.17 45.21
N SER A 159 30.91 41.88 45.23
CA SER A 159 30.78 41.11 46.48
C SER A 159 31.43 39.73 46.36
N ALA A 160 32.56 39.61 47.03
CA ALA A 160 33.12 38.34 47.44
C ALA A 160 32.19 37.64 48.46
N ALA A 161 32.21 36.30 48.41
CA ALA A 161 32.05 35.35 49.51
C ALA A 161 30.84 34.40 49.47
N SER A 162 31.20 33.13 49.75
CA SER A 162 30.36 31.96 50.07
C SER A 162 29.67 31.34 48.85
N ARG A 163 29.56 30.02 48.69
CA ARG A 163 29.67 28.86 49.58
C ARG A 163 29.63 27.65 48.61
N ALA A 164 30.62 26.78 48.56
CA ALA A 164 30.56 25.43 49.17
C ALA A 164 29.14 24.87 49.32
N GLU A 165 28.82 23.80 48.57
CA GLU A 165 27.96 22.63 48.91
C GLU A 165 27.55 21.97 47.57
N ASP A 166 28.15 20.82 47.23
CA ASP A 166 27.70 19.46 47.57
C ASP A 166 26.31 19.15 47.00
N ASP A 167 26.26 18.36 45.92
CA ASP A 167 25.50 17.10 45.86
C ASP A 167 25.49 16.55 44.43
N ASN A 168 26.30 15.53 44.18
CA ASN A 168 26.17 14.67 43.02
C ASN A 168 26.12 13.23 43.52
N PRO A 169 24.94 12.60 43.66
CA PRO A 169 24.89 11.19 43.99
C PRO A 169 25.26 10.33 42.76
N PRO A 170 25.93 9.19 42.96
CA PRO A 170 26.16 8.22 41.90
C PRO A 170 24.83 7.58 41.50
N ARG A 171 24.61 7.42 40.19
CA ARG A 171 23.56 6.54 39.68
C ARG A 171 24.12 5.11 39.69
N ASP A 172 23.56 4.31 40.57
CA ASP A 172 23.84 2.90 40.72
C ASP A 172 23.45 2.12 39.47
N ASP A 173 24.37 1.25 39.08
CA ASP A 173 24.19 0.12 38.20
C ASP A 173 23.16 -0.85 38.80
N ASP A 174 22.06 -1.13 38.10
CA ASP A 174 21.19 -2.25 38.44
C ASP A 174 21.15 -3.25 37.28
N ALA A 175 22.12 -4.17 37.36
CA ALA A 175 22.15 -5.43 36.63
C ALA A 175 21.22 -6.42 37.33
N GLY A 176 19.95 -6.44 36.93
CA GLY A 176 18.96 -7.42 37.35
C GLY A 176 18.76 -8.51 36.30
N SER A 177 19.68 -9.48 36.30
CA SER A 177 19.49 -10.77 35.65
C SER A 177 18.61 -11.64 36.56
N ASP A 178 17.32 -11.75 36.27
CA ASP A 178 16.47 -12.77 36.88
C ASP A 178 16.13 -13.87 35.87
N GLU A 179 16.97 -14.89 35.98
CA GLU A 179 16.75 -16.28 35.66
C GLU A 179 15.48 -16.79 36.37
N VAL A 180 14.35 -16.81 35.65
CA VAL A 180 13.15 -17.52 36.13
C VAL A 180 13.05 -18.87 35.41
N ALA A 181 13.56 -19.85 36.16
CA ALA A 181 13.13 -21.22 36.30
C ALA A 181 12.04 -21.76 35.36
N ALA A 182 12.38 -22.92 34.80
CA ALA A 182 11.49 -23.94 34.27
C ALA A 182 10.21 -24.11 35.11
N GLY A 183 9.07 -23.96 34.43
CA GLY A 183 7.78 -24.49 34.83
C GLY A 183 7.30 -25.42 33.71
N ASP A 184 7.62 -26.70 33.84
CA ASP A 184 6.78 -27.77 33.32
C ASP A 184 5.45 -27.68 34.07
N ASP A 185 4.37 -27.32 33.38
CA ASP A 185 3.01 -27.64 33.84
C ASP A 185 2.15 -27.97 32.62
N ASP A 186 1.85 -29.27 32.56
CA ASP A 186 0.64 -29.87 32.03
C ASP A 186 -0.54 -28.90 31.91
N ALA A 187 -1.10 -28.80 30.71
CA ALA A 187 -2.46 -29.29 30.45
C ALA A 187 -2.90 -28.87 29.06
N ALA A 188 -3.36 -29.87 28.31
CA ALA A 188 -4.26 -29.71 27.18
C ALA A 188 -5.30 -28.62 27.48
N ARG A 189 -5.20 -27.50 26.75
CA ARG A 189 -6.23 -26.47 26.70
C ARG A 189 -6.94 -26.63 25.37
N ASP A 190 -8.17 -27.14 25.46
CA ASP A 190 -9.17 -27.16 24.41
C ASP A 190 -9.53 -25.70 24.04
N ASP A 191 -8.87 -25.15 23.02
CA ASP A 191 -9.14 -23.80 22.47
C ASP A 191 -10.08 -23.85 21.23
N ASP A 192 -11.04 -24.78 21.22
CA ASP A 192 -12.08 -24.87 20.17
C ASP A 192 -13.37 -24.07 20.50
N ALA A 193 -13.41 -23.30 21.58
CA ALA A 193 -14.66 -22.68 22.08
C ALA A 193 -14.89 -21.20 21.69
N ALA A 194 -14.09 -20.61 20.80
CA ALA A 194 -14.22 -19.19 20.42
C ALA A 194 -14.78 -18.93 19.01
N SER A 195 -15.28 -19.96 18.31
CA SER A 195 -15.85 -19.85 16.95
C SER A 195 -17.38 -19.68 16.90
N ASP A 196 -18.10 -19.84 18.01
CA ASP A 196 -19.57 -19.91 18.00
C ASP A 196 -20.30 -18.57 18.27
N ALA A 197 -19.57 -17.46 18.39
CA ALA A 197 -20.15 -16.16 18.75
C ALA A 197 -20.75 -15.36 17.57
N TRP A 198 -20.85 -15.94 16.37
CA TRP A 198 -21.49 -15.32 15.19
C TRP A 198 -22.84 -15.93 14.81
N VAL A 199 -23.48 -16.66 15.74
CA VAL A 199 -24.83 -17.22 15.54
C VAL A 199 -25.88 -16.14 15.84
N GLY A 200 -26.49 -15.60 14.79
CA GLY A 200 -27.70 -14.79 14.97
C GLY A 200 -27.96 -13.68 13.95
N LEU A 201 -27.42 -13.75 12.72
CA LEU A 201 -28.05 -12.98 11.65
C LEU A 201 -29.40 -13.65 11.33
N PRO A 202 -30.53 -12.93 11.39
CA PRO A 202 -31.83 -13.49 11.08
C PRO A 202 -31.80 -14.07 9.66
N SER A 203 -32.11 -15.36 9.56
CA SER A 203 -32.32 -16.05 8.29
C SER A 203 -33.47 -15.37 7.56
N MET A 204 -33.15 -14.37 6.74
CA MET A 204 -34.12 -13.68 5.91
C MET A 204 -34.77 -14.72 4.98
N PRO A 205 -36.10 -14.77 4.90
CA PRO A 205 -36.79 -15.72 4.04
C PRO A 205 -36.29 -15.55 2.60
N VAL A 206 -35.83 -16.66 2.03
CA VAL A 206 -35.15 -16.75 0.72
C VAL A 206 -36.05 -16.32 -0.45
N GLU A 207 -37.37 -16.20 -0.23
CA GLU A 207 -38.35 -16.01 -1.30
C GLU A 207 -38.46 -14.59 -1.87
N GLU A 208 -37.75 -13.59 -1.32
CA GLU A 208 -37.80 -12.21 -1.83
C GLU A 208 -36.42 -11.54 -1.95
N ARG A 209 -35.38 -12.32 -2.27
CA ARG A 209 -34.21 -11.75 -2.94
C ARG A 209 -34.56 -11.67 -4.42
N ALA A 210 -35.18 -10.55 -4.82
CA ALA A 210 -35.15 -10.14 -6.21
C ALA A 210 -33.70 -10.28 -6.66
N ALA A 211 -33.46 -11.14 -7.66
CA ALA A 211 -32.18 -11.31 -8.31
C ALA A 211 -31.79 -9.96 -8.90
N GLU A 212 -31.22 -9.10 -8.06
CA GLU A 212 -30.34 -8.04 -8.50
C GLU A 212 -29.33 -8.72 -9.41
N ASP A 213 -29.16 -8.21 -10.63
CA ASP A 213 -28.43 -8.86 -11.72
C ASP A 213 -26.97 -9.01 -11.29
N VAL A 214 -26.69 -10.06 -10.50
CA VAL A 214 -25.36 -10.31 -9.96
C VAL A 214 -24.52 -10.69 -11.13
N ASP A 215 -23.47 -9.90 -11.37
CA ASP A 215 -22.53 -10.14 -12.45
C ASP A 215 -21.79 -11.47 -12.20
N LEU A 216 -22.31 -12.54 -12.79
CA LEU A 216 -21.76 -13.88 -12.66
C LEU A 216 -20.32 -13.94 -13.20
N GLU A 217 -19.92 -13.03 -14.09
CA GLU A 217 -18.55 -12.93 -14.58
C GLU A 217 -17.59 -12.54 -13.44
N ASP A 218 -17.89 -11.50 -12.65
CA ASP A 218 -17.08 -11.14 -11.48
C ASP A 218 -17.06 -12.29 -10.43
N VAL A 219 -18.22 -12.92 -10.24
CA VAL A 219 -18.37 -14.01 -9.27
C VAL A 219 -17.50 -15.21 -9.62
N VAL A 220 -17.24 -15.51 -10.90
CA VAL A 220 -16.39 -16.65 -11.30
C VAL A 220 -15.05 -16.26 -11.94
N ALA A 221 -14.72 -14.97 -11.97
CA ALA A 221 -13.41 -14.50 -12.44
C ALA A 221 -12.24 -15.08 -11.63
N GLY A 222 -12.45 -15.45 -10.37
CA GLY A 222 -11.42 -16.07 -9.52
C GLY A 222 -11.27 -17.58 -9.77
N GLU A 223 -10.06 -18.04 -10.10
CA GLU A 223 -9.75 -19.47 -10.32
C GLU A 223 -10.21 -20.38 -9.17
N GLN A 224 -9.98 -19.98 -7.91
CA GLN A 224 -10.42 -20.75 -6.74
C GLN A 224 -11.95 -20.87 -6.66
N ARG A 225 -12.69 -19.83 -7.06
CA ARG A 225 -14.15 -19.85 -7.15
C ARG A 225 -14.62 -20.76 -8.28
N ARG A 226 -13.95 -20.77 -9.44
CA ARG A 226 -14.24 -21.70 -10.54
C ARG A 226 -14.10 -23.14 -10.09
N ILE A 227 -12.97 -23.51 -9.49
CA ILE A 227 -12.73 -24.86 -8.98
C ILE A 227 -13.80 -25.27 -7.96
N ALA A 228 -14.17 -24.36 -7.06
CA ALA A 228 -15.20 -24.61 -6.07
C ALA A 228 -16.58 -24.85 -6.69
N VAL A 229 -17.02 -23.96 -7.59
CA VAL A 229 -18.32 -24.05 -8.26
C VAL A 229 -18.38 -25.28 -9.16
N GLU A 230 -17.32 -25.57 -9.91
CA GLU A 230 -17.24 -26.75 -10.78
C GLU A 230 -17.41 -28.04 -9.98
N TYR A 231 -16.72 -28.19 -8.84
CA TYR A 231 -16.83 -29.40 -8.02
C TYR A 231 -18.20 -29.51 -7.32
N LEU A 232 -18.74 -28.39 -6.86
CA LEU A 232 -20.05 -28.32 -6.20
C LEU A 232 -21.19 -28.62 -7.20
N THR A 233 -21.06 -28.18 -8.45
CA THR A 233 -22.02 -28.46 -9.53
C THR A 233 -21.91 -29.88 -10.06
N SER A 234 -20.70 -30.46 -10.12
CA SER A 234 -20.50 -31.86 -10.54
C SER A 234 -21.03 -32.88 -9.52
N THR A 235 -21.28 -32.45 -8.27
CA THR A 235 -21.71 -33.32 -7.17
C THR A 235 -22.99 -32.81 -6.50
N PRO A 236 -24.11 -32.74 -7.23
CA PRO A 236 -25.33 -32.11 -6.74
C PRO A 236 -25.84 -32.77 -5.45
N GLY A 237 -26.19 -31.95 -4.46
CA GLY A 237 -26.69 -32.39 -3.15
C GLY A 237 -25.61 -32.81 -2.14
N ARG A 238 -24.33 -32.84 -2.52
CA ARG A 238 -23.24 -33.09 -1.57
C ARG A 238 -22.91 -31.80 -0.81
N THR A 239 -22.74 -31.93 0.51
CA THR A 239 -22.20 -30.89 1.37
C THR A 239 -20.69 -31.09 1.54
N LEU A 240 -19.92 -30.00 1.57
CA LEU A 240 -18.46 -30.02 1.76
C LEU A 240 -18.07 -29.09 2.91
N THR A 241 -17.05 -29.48 3.68
CA THR A 241 -16.42 -28.56 4.62
C THR A 241 -15.46 -27.62 3.88
N VAL A 242 -15.14 -26.47 4.49
CA VAL A 242 -14.10 -25.55 3.98
C VAL A 242 -12.78 -26.28 3.75
N HIS A 243 -12.37 -27.16 4.67
CA HIS A 243 -11.14 -27.94 4.53
C HIS A 243 -11.15 -28.88 3.32
N GLN A 244 -12.28 -29.56 3.05
CA GLN A 244 -12.40 -30.41 1.86
C GLN A 244 -12.31 -29.60 0.57
N LEU A 245 -12.89 -28.40 0.56
CA LEU A 245 -12.81 -27.51 -0.60
C LEU A 245 -11.38 -27.00 -0.82
N VAL A 246 -10.65 -26.70 0.26
CA VAL A 246 -9.21 -26.34 0.20
C VAL A 246 -8.37 -27.51 -0.32
N ASP A 247 -8.63 -28.73 0.13
CA ASP A 247 -7.93 -29.94 -0.35
C ASP A 247 -8.06 -30.08 -1.87
N LEU A 248 -9.28 -29.89 -2.39
CA LEU A 248 -9.58 -29.95 -3.82
C LEU A 248 -8.86 -28.86 -4.62
N ILE A 249 -8.83 -27.63 -4.09
CA ILE A 249 -8.13 -26.51 -4.75
C ILE A 249 -6.63 -26.75 -4.78
N VAL A 250 -6.04 -27.24 -3.68
CA VAL A 250 -4.61 -27.55 -3.60
C VAL A 250 -4.25 -28.68 -4.56
N GLU A 251 -5.06 -29.74 -4.62
CA GLU A 251 -4.85 -30.87 -5.52
C GLU A 251 -4.94 -30.44 -6.99
N ARG A 252 -5.98 -29.69 -7.37
CA ARG A 252 -6.18 -29.25 -8.75
C ARG A 252 -5.13 -28.24 -9.21
N ARG A 253 -4.73 -27.28 -8.34
CA ARG A 253 -3.62 -26.37 -8.65
C ARG A 253 -2.29 -27.10 -8.75
N GLY A 254 -2.01 -28.03 -7.83
CA GLY A 254 -0.77 -28.80 -7.88
C GLY A 254 -0.65 -29.71 -9.10
N ALA A 255 -1.77 -30.24 -9.59
CA ALA A 255 -1.80 -30.95 -10.87
C ALA A 255 -1.46 -30.05 -12.07
N LYS A 256 -1.82 -28.75 -12.02
CA LYS A 256 -1.56 -27.78 -13.09
C LYS A 256 -0.14 -27.21 -13.05
N THR A 257 0.35 -26.84 -11.86
CA THR A 257 1.65 -26.15 -11.70
C THR A 257 2.82 -27.09 -11.38
N GLY A 258 2.55 -28.32 -10.95
CA GLY A 258 3.57 -29.24 -10.45
C GLY A 258 4.09 -28.92 -9.05
N ASP A 259 3.62 -27.84 -8.43
CA ASP A 259 3.96 -27.43 -7.06
C ASP A 259 2.74 -27.50 -6.14
N ARG A 260 2.95 -27.86 -4.87
CA ARG A 260 1.85 -27.99 -3.90
C ARG A 260 1.67 -26.67 -3.16
N PRO A 261 0.64 -25.86 -3.50
CA PRO A 261 0.48 -24.56 -2.88
C PRO A 261 0.19 -24.69 -1.39
N ASP A 262 0.66 -23.69 -0.63
CA ASP A 262 0.38 -23.60 0.79
C ASP A 262 -1.12 -23.47 1.07
N ARG A 263 -1.58 -24.21 2.08
CA ARG A 263 -3.00 -24.31 2.45
C ARG A 263 -3.52 -23.04 3.13
N GLU A 264 -2.71 -22.47 4.01
CA GLU A 264 -3.13 -21.39 4.90
C GLU A 264 -3.62 -20.13 4.13
N PRO A 265 -2.92 -19.64 3.09
CA PRO A 265 -3.41 -18.53 2.27
C PRO A 265 -4.73 -18.85 1.57
N ILE A 266 -4.92 -20.11 1.13
CA ILE A 266 -6.13 -20.56 0.44
C ILE A 266 -7.31 -20.58 1.43
N VAL A 267 -7.13 -21.14 2.63
CA VAL A 267 -8.17 -21.15 3.68
C VAL A 267 -8.64 -19.73 3.99
N ARG A 268 -7.69 -18.81 4.24
CA ARG A 268 -7.99 -17.42 4.58
C ARG A 268 -8.76 -16.73 3.46
N ARG A 269 -8.28 -16.83 2.22
CA ARG A 269 -8.93 -16.22 1.06
C ARG A 269 -10.32 -16.78 0.81
N LEU A 270 -10.46 -18.11 0.92
CA LEU A 270 -11.72 -18.79 0.69
C LEU A 270 -12.77 -18.37 1.74
N HIS A 271 -12.37 -18.23 2.99
CA HIS A 271 -13.26 -17.82 4.08
C HIS A 271 -13.65 -16.33 4.01
N CYS A 272 -12.69 -15.45 3.74
CA CYS A 272 -12.90 -14.00 3.82
C CYS A 272 -13.44 -13.39 2.53
N ILE A 273 -13.17 -13.99 1.37
CA ILE A 273 -13.45 -13.38 0.06
C ILE A 273 -14.37 -14.27 -0.77
N ASP A 274 -13.97 -15.52 -1.02
CA ASP A 274 -14.63 -16.31 -2.07
C ASP A 274 -15.99 -16.86 -1.66
N LEU A 275 -16.11 -17.48 -0.48
CA LEU A 275 -17.40 -18.02 -0.02
C LEU A 275 -18.45 -16.94 0.22
N PRO A 276 -18.12 -15.77 0.84
CA PRO A 276 -19.08 -14.68 0.93
C PRO A 276 -19.58 -14.20 -0.43
N LYS A 277 -18.69 -14.06 -1.44
CA LYS A 277 -19.08 -13.68 -2.80
C LYS A 277 -20.02 -14.72 -3.44
N LEU A 278 -19.69 -16.00 -3.33
CA LEU A 278 -20.52 -17.09 -3.88
C LEU A 278 -21.89 -17.17 -3.19
N ALA A 279 -21.93 -16.94 -1.87
CA ALA A 279 -23.18 -16.93 -1.11
C ALA A 279 -24.04 -15.69 -1.44
N ALA A 280 -23.40 -14.52 -1.61
CA ALA A 280 -24.08 -13.30 -2.05
C ALA A 280 -24.67 -13.45 -3.45
N ALA A 281 -24.01 -14.20 -4.33
CA ALA A 281 -24.50 -14.56 -5.66
C ALA A 281 -25.59 -15.65 -5.65
N GLY A 282 -25.96 -16.18 -4.48
CA GLY A 282 -26.97 -17.24 -4.37
C GLY A 282 -26.52 -18.60 -4.93
N LEU A 283 -25.22 -18.79 -5.20
CA LEU A 283 -24.72 -20.05 -5.78
C LEU A 283 -24.49 -21.12 -4.72
N ILE A 284 -24.17 -20.71 -3.50
CA ILE A 284 -23.92 -21.60 -2.38
C ILE A 284 -24.72 -21.21 -1.15
N GLU A 285 -25.03 -22.21 -0.33
CA GLU A 285 -25.58 -22.04 1.00
C GLU A 285 -24.65 -22.71 2.01
N ARG A 286 -24.50 -22.07 3.18
CA ARG A 286 -23.72 -22.60 4.29
C ARG A 286 -24.69 -23.05 5.39
N ASP A 287 -24.56 -24.29 5.84
CA ASP A 287 -25.33 -24.80 6.97
C ASP A 287 -24.76 -24.29 8.32
N GLU A 288 -25.48 -24.59 9.41
CA GLU A 288 -25.08 -24.21 10.78
C GLU A 288 -23.72 -24.81 11.20
N HIS A 289 -23.26 -25.86 10.52
CA HIS A 289 -21.99 -26.53 10.80
C HIS A 289 -20.87 -26.05 9.87
N GLY A 290 -21.10 -24.96 9.12
CA GLY A 290 -20.12 -24.42 8.18
C GLY A 290 -19.92 -25.27 6.92
N ARG A 291 -20.80 -26.25 6.65
CA ARG A 291 -20.74 -27.02 5.41
C ARG A 291 -21.41 -26.25 4.28
N ILE A 292 -20.82 -26.34 3.12
CA ILE A 292 -21.18 -25.61 1.91
C ILE A 292 -21.90 -26.59 0.99
N ARG A 293 -23.05 -26.17 0.45
CA ARG A 293 -23.76 -26.89 -0.62
C ARG A 293 -24.04 -25.94 -1.77
N TYR A 294 -24.10 -26.48 -2.98
CA TYR A 294 -24.60 -25.76 -4.14
C TYR A 294 -26.12 -25.63 -4.06
N VAL A 295 -26.63 -24.44 -4.36
CA VAL A 295 -28.08 -24.14 -4.40
C VAL A 295 -28.54 -23.50 -5.71
N GLY A 296 -27.62 -23.25 -6.65
CA GLY A 296 -27.96 -22.64 -7.93
C GLY A 296 -28.95 -23.48 -8.76
N GLY A 297 -29.81 -22.79 -9.51
CA GLY A 297 -30.79 -23.40 -10.40
C GLY A 297 -30.15 -24.15 -11.57
N GLN A 298 -30.92 -25.00 -12.27
CA GLN A 298 -30.40 -25.70 -13.47
C GLN A 298 -29.96 -24.72 -14.58
N GLU A 299 -30.67 -23.61 -14.72
CA GLU A 299 -30.35 -22.57 -15.71
C GLU A 299 -29.04 -21.84 -15.37
N GLU A 300 -28.87 -21.44 -14.11
CA GLU A 300 -27.63 -20.85 -13.60
C GLU A 300 -26.45 -21.81 -13.74
N THR A 301 -26.67 -23.09 -13.46
CA THR A 301 -25.65 -24.13 -13.60
C THR A 301 -25.19 -24.28 -15.06
N ALA A 302 -26.12 -24.26 -16.01
CA ALA A 302 -25.79 -24.31 -17.43
C ALA A 302 -25.03 -23.04 -17.88
N ARG A 303 -25.44 -21.87 -17.39
CA ARG A 303 -24.78 -20.60 -17.67
C ARG A 303 -23.36 -20.55 -17.10
N LEU A 304 -23.18 -21.00 -15.86
CA LEU A 304 -21.89 -21.11 -15.18
C LEU A 304 -20.96 -22.09 -15.90
N ALA A 305 -21.47 -23.25 -16.31
CA ALA A 305 -20.68 -24.22 -17.06
C ALA A 305 -20.16 -23.63 -18.37
N SER A 306 -21.02 -22.94 -19.13
CA SER A 306 -20.63 -22.25 -20.36
C SER A 306 -19.60 -21.13 -20.11
N LEU A 307 -19.70 -20.43 -18.98
CA LEU A 307 -18.82 -19.31 -18.66
C LEU A 307 -17.45 -19.77 -18.18
N VAL A 308 -17.40 -20.83 -17.37
CA VAL A 308 -16.15 -21.48 -16.96
C VAL A 308 -15.43 -22.06 -18.17
N GLU A 309 -16.14 -22.72 -19.08
CA GLU A 309 -15.55 -23.22 -20.33
C GLU A 309 -14.98 -22.10 -21.20
N ALA A 310 -15.68 -20.96 -21.31
CA ALA A 310 -15.20 -19.80 -22.04
C ALA A 310 -13.93 -19.18 -21.41
N ILE A 311 -13.86 -19.07 -20.09
CA ILE A 311 -12.68 -18.55 -19.38
C ILE A 311 -11.51 -19.52 -19.50
N ASP A 312 -11.74 -20.82 -19.32
CA ASP A 312 -10.67 -21.83 -19.42
C ASP A 312 -10.12 -21.93 -20.84
N ALA A 313 -10.94 -21.68 -21.88
CA ALA A 313 -10.48 -21.57 -23.25
C ALA A 313 -9.55 -20.37 -23.48
N VAL A 314 -9.79 -19.26 -22.77
CA VAL A 314 -8.91 -18.07 -22.81
C VAL A 314 -7.61 -18.33 -22.03
N ASP A 315 -7.70 -18.91 -20.83
CA ASP A 315 -6.55 -19.20 -19.98
C ASP A 315 -5.65 -20.31 -20.56
N GLY A 316 -6.24 -21.29 -21.26
CA GLY A 316 -5.51 -22.43 -21.85
C GLY A 316 -4.84 -22.13 -23.20
N GLY A 317 -5.16 -21.01 -23.86
CA GLY A 317 -4.61 -20.65 -25.17
C GLY A 317 -3.18 -20.09 -25.15
N GLY A 318 -2.58 -19.91 -23.97
CA GLY A 318 -1.24 -19.30 -23.82
C GLY A 318 -0.06 -20.25 -23.94
N ASP A 319 -0.27 -21.56 -23.83
CA ASP A 319 0.79 -22.59 -23.86
C ASP A 319 0.92 -23.28 -25.24
N ASP A 320 0.53 -22.60 -26.33
CA ASP A 320 0.91 -23.04 -27.67
C ASP A 320 2.41 -22.73 -27.87
N ASP A 321 3.23 -23.55 -27.21
CA ASP A 321 4.67 -23.73 -27.36
C ASP A 321 4.92 -24.31 -28.77
N THR A 322 4.41 -23.60 -29.79
CA THR A 322 4.77 -23.83 -31.17
C THR A 322 6.27 -23.57 -31.22
N PRO A 323 7.09 -24.60 -31.49
CA PRO A 323 8.52 -24.41 -31.57
C PRO A 323 8.77 -23.35 -32.64
N VAL A 324 9.27 -22.19 -32.20
CA VAL A 324 9.75 -21.16 -33.10
C VAL A 324 10.99 -21.75 -33.75
N ASP A 325 10.82 -22.35 -34.93
CA ASP A 325 11.94 -22.79 -35.77
C ASP A 325 12.77 -21.54 -36.13
N PHE A 326 13.92 -21.39 -35.47
CA PHE A 326 14.95 -20.40 -35.78
C PHE A 326 15.89 -20.89 -36.88
#